data_AF-A0A916WBJ3-F1
#
_entry.id   AF-A0A916WBJ3-F1
#
_cell.length_a   1.000
_cell.length_b   1.000
_cell.length_c   1.000
_cell.angle_alpha   90.00
_cell.angle_beta   90.00
_cell.angle_gamma   90.00
#
_symmetry.space_group_name_H-M   'P 1'
#
loop_
_entity.id
_entity.type
_entity.pdbx_description
1 polymer ?
#
loop_
_entity_poly.entity_id
_entity_poly.type
_entity_poly.pdbx_seq_one_letter_code
_entity_poly.pdbx_strand_id
1 'polypeptide(L)'
;MPLLRQYPDSAFSPWTGLRPVTPTGFPMLGRSRLDNLFVNSGHGPLGWTFAAGSGKIVADIVATSTCDLAGDENMDGAIAY
;
A
#
# COMPACT_ATOMS: atom_id res chain seq x y z
N MET A 1 -15.94 -22.77 -20.61
CA MET A 1 -14.65 -22.07 -20.44
C MET A 1 -13.79 -22.33 -21.68
N PRO A 2 -13.54 -21.34 -22.53
CA PRO A 2 -12.71 -21.51 -23.72
C PRO A 2 -11.24 -21.72 -23.32
N LEU A 3 -10.52 -22.67 -23.93
CA LEU A 3 -9.10 -22.89 -23.67
C LEU A 3 -8.23 -21.78 -24.30
N LEU A 4 -7.19 -21.36 -23.59
CA LEU A 4 -6.23 -20.31 -23.97
C LEU A 4 -5.65 -20.48 -25.40
N ARG A 5 -5.54 -21.72 -25.88
CA ARG A 5 -4.99 -22.11 -27.20
C ARG A 5 -5.73 -21.52 -28.41
N GLN A 6 -6.95 -21.01 -28.24
CA GLN A 6 -7.76 -20.50 -29.36
C GLN A 6 -7.55 -19.02 -29.66
N TYR A 7 -6.76 -18.31 -28.84
CA TYR A 7 -6.39 -16.93 -29.09
C TYR A 7 -5.03 -16.88 -29.81
N PRO A 8 -4.86 -16.00 -30.80
CA PRO A 8 -3.56 -15.81 -31.43
C PRO A 8 -2.57 -15.21 -30.44
N ASP A 9 -1.29 -15.58 -30.50
CA ASP A 9 -0.25 -15.08 -29.59
C ASP A 9 -0.16 -13.54 -29.58
N SER A 10 -0.49 -12.90 -30.71
CA SER A 10 -0.55 -11.43 -30.85
C SER A 10 -1.68 -10.77 -30.05
N ALA A 11 -2.66 -11.53 -29.55
CA ALA A 11 -3.70 -11.02 -28.66
C ALA A 11 -3.22 -10.88 -27.21
N PHE A 12 -2.03 -11.36 -26.87
CA PHE A 12 -1.47 -11.29 -25.52
C PHE A 12 -0.31 -10.31 -25.44
N SER A 13 -0.43 -9.35 -24.52
CA SER A 13 0.67 -8.46 -24.14
C SER A 13 1.10 -8.81 -22.72
N PRO A 14 2.14 -9.64 -22.52
CA PRO A 14 2.62 -9.95 -21.17
C PRO A 14 3.06 -8.68 -20.46
N TRP A 15 2.76 -8.59 -19.17
CA TRP A 15 3.24 -7.53 -18.30
C TRP A 15 3.79 -8.15 -17.02
N THR A 16 4.81 -7.50 -16.47
CA THR A 16 5.32 -7.77 -15.14
C THR A 16 5.46 -6.45 -14.38
N GLY A 17 5.41 -6.53 -13.05
CA GLY A 17 5.54 -5.37 -12.18
C GLY A 17 6.10 -5.76 -10.83
N LEU A 18 6.89 -4.86 -10.24
CA LEU A 18 7.38 -5.01 -8.88
C LEU A 18 6.23 -4.82 -7.89
N ARG A 19 6.24 -5.59 -6.80
CA ARG A 19 5.30 -5.44 -5.68
C ARG A 19 6.06 -5.12 -4.40
N PRO A 20 6.31 -3.84 -4.11
CA PRO A 20 6.99 -3.44 -2.90
C PRO A 20 6.25 -3.99 -1.67
N VAL A 21 6.95 -4.73 -0.84
CA VAL A 21 6.46 -5.33 0.39
C VAL A 21 7.50 -5.13 1.47
N THR A 22 7.07 -4.84 2.69
CA THR A 22 7.96 -4.78 3.84
C THR A 22 8.32 -6.20 4.31
N PRO A 23 9.43 -6.38 5.07
CA PRO A 23 9.76 -7.67 5.65
C PRO A 23 8.70 -8.23 6.60
N THR A 24 7.91 -7.36 7.24
CA THR A 24 6.84 -7.73 8.18
C THR A 24 5.52 -8.05 7.48
N GLY A 25 5.38 -7.68 6.20
CA GLY A 25 4.13 -7.78 5.43
C GLY A 25 3.13 -6.66 5.69
N PHE A 26 3.39 -5.75 6.64
CA PHE A 26 2.56 -4.57 6.90
C PHE A 26 3.08 -3.34 6.16
N PRO A 27 2.21 -2.50 5.57
CA PRO A 27 2.66 -1.30 4.89
C PRO A 27 3.27 -0.29 5.85
N MET A 28 4.22 0.51 5.35
CA MET A 28 4.70 1.71 6.02
C MET A 28 3.73 2.86 5.71
N LEU A 29 3.05 3.34 6.74
CA LEU A 29 2.10 4.46 6.67
C LEU A 29 2.56 5.56 7.62
N GLY A 30 2.49 6.83 7.24
CA GLY A 30 2.69 7.95 8.17
C GLY A 30 3.99 8.73 7.99
N ARG A 31 4.38 9.51 9.02
CA ARG A 31 5.52 10.44 8.93
C ARG A 31 6.86 9.68 8.98
N SER A 32 7.79 10.07 8.12
CA SER A 32 9.17 9.58 8.18
C SER A 32 10.03 10.40 9.16
N ARG A 33 11.26 9.96 9.42
CA ARG A 33 12.27 10.78 10.13
C ARG A 33 12.69 12.06 9.40
N LEU A 34 12.38 12.19 8.11
CA LEU A 34 12.69 13.40 7.33
C LEU A 34 11.52 14.39 7.42
N ASP A 35 11.86 15.67 7.59
CA ASP A 35 10.88 16.74 7.64
C ASP A 35 10.05 16.80 6.36
N ASN A 36 8.73 16.97 6.54
CA ASN A 36 7.74 17.06 5.46
C ASN A 36 7.69 15.85 4.51
N LEU A 37 8.16 14.67 4.95
CA LEU A 37 8.02 13.41 4.20
C LEU A 37 7.08 12.44 4.91
N PHE A 38 6.07 11.98 4.17
CA PHE A 38 5.09 10.99 4.58
C PHE A 38 5.11 9.80 3.63
N VAL A 39 4.91 8.60 4.17
CA VAL A 39 5.03 7.34 3.46
C VAL A 39 3.68 6.65 3.39
N ASN A 40 3.37 6.10 2.23
CA ASN A 40 2.26 5.16 2.00
C ASN A 40 2.76 4.07 1.04
N SER A 41 3.47 3.07 1.55
CA SER A 41 4.18 2.09 0.71
C SER A 41 4.32 0.72 1.37
N GLY A 42 4.74 -0.28 0.59
CA GLY A 42 5.02 -1.63 1.11
C GLY A 42 3.79 -2.54 1.26
N HIS A 43 2.70 -2.25 0.55
CA HIS A 43 1.44 -2.99 0.65
C HIS A 43 1.43 -4.40 0.04
N GLY A 44 2.49 -4.78 -0.68
CA GLY A 44 2.59 -6.07 -1.33
C GLY A 44 1.44 -6.35 -2.30
N PRO A 45 0.90 -7.59 -2.34
CA PRO A 45 -0.13 -7.97 -3.31
C PRO A 45 -1.51 -7.37 -3.04
N LEU A 46 -1.77 -6.86 -1.83
CA LEU A 46 -3.08 -6.34 -1.42
C LEU A 46 -3.19 -4.82 -1.52
N GLY A 47 -2.21 -4.14 -2.12
CA GLY A 47 -2.20 -2.66 -2.20
C GLY A 47 -3.45 -2.05 -2.83
N TRP A 48 -4.02 -2.68 -3.86
CA TRP A 48 -5.27 -2.22 -4.44
C TRP A 48 -6.46 -2.36 -3.49
N THR A 49 -6.52 -3.47 -2.74
CA THR A 49 -7.58 -3.72 -1.76
C THR A 49 -7.58 -2.68 -0.64
N PHE A 50 -6.39 -2.28 -0.17
CA PHE A 50 -6.26 -1.36 0.98
C PHE A 50 -5.96 0.09 0.58
N ALA A 51 -5.96 0.43 -0.71
CA ALA A 51 -5.56 1.75 -1.20
C ALA A 51 -6.37 2.89 -0.57
N ALA A 52 -7.71 2.77 -0.54
CA ALA A 52 -8.58 3.83 -0.01
C ALA A 52 -8.40 4.03 1.50
N GLY A 53 -8.34 2.93 2.26
CA GLY A 53 -8.16 2.99 3.72
C GLY A 53 -6.80 3.56 4.11
N SER A 54 -5.72 3.03 3.51
CA SER A 54 -4.36 3.51 3.77
C SER A 54 -4.13 4.96 3.34
N GLY A 55 -4.73 5.37 2.21
CA GLY A 55 -4.71 6.76 1.76
C GLY A 55 -5.39 7.70 2.76
N LYS A 56 -6.56 7.32 3.30
CA LYS A 56 -7.23 8.11 4.33
C LYS A 56 -6.37 8.23 5.59
N ILE A 57 -5.76 7.15 6.04
CA ILE A 57 -4.88 7.17 7.23
C ILE A 57 -3.75 8.19 7.05
N VAL A 58 -3.04 8.15 5.93
CA VAL A 58 -1.92 9.08 5.68
C VAL A 58 -2.41 10.51 5.50
N ALA A 59 -3.55 10.72 4.84
CA ALA A 59 -4.13 12.06 4.69
C ALA A 59 -4.51 12.69 6.05
N ASP A 60 -5.11 11.92 6.95
CA ASP A 60 -5.44 12.39 8.30
C ASP A 60 -4.15 12.72 9.09
N ILE A 61 -3.12 11.86 9.02
CA ILE A 61 -1.81 12.12 9.64
C ILE A 61 -1.17 13.41 9.11
N VAL A 62 -1.28 13.69 7.81
CA VAL A 62 -0.77 14.93 7.20
C VAL A 62 -1.53 16.16 7.70
N ALA A 63 -2.85 16.06 7.82
CA ALA A 63 -3.71 17.19 8.16
C ALA A 63 -3.76 17.51 9.67
N THR A 64 -3.85 16.48 10.51
CA THR A 64 -4.17 16.62 11.94
C THR A 64 -3.23 15.87 12.87
N SER A 65 -2.27 15.09 12.33
CA SER A 65 -1.38 14.20 13.11
C SER A 65 -2.10 13.10 13.90
N THR A 66 -3.38 12.85 13.61
CA THR A 66 -4.20 11.80 14.20
C THR A 66 -5.03 11.13 13.11
N CYS A 67 -5.41 9.86 13.28
CA CYS A 67 -6.31 9.19 12.34
C CYS A 67 -7.38 8.38 13.09
N ASP A 68 -8.64 8.62 12.77
CA ASP A 68 -9.79 7.97 13.42
C ASP A 68 -9.99 6.51 12.98
N LEU A 69 -9.32 6.08 11.91
CA LEU A 69 -9.34 4.70 11.42
C LEU A 69 -8.24 3.83 12.02
N ALA A 70 -7.29 4.41 12.76
CA ALA A 70 -6.14 3.69 13.30
C ALA A 70 -6.47 2.85 14.55
N GLY A 71 -7.63 3.08 15.20
CA GLY A 71 -7.97 2.43 16.47
C GLY A 71 -7.07 2.86 17.64
N ASP A 72 -7.38 2.40 18.86
CA ASP A 72 -6.59 2.63 20.09
C ASP A 72 -5.26 1.86 20.11
N GLU A 73 -4.98 1.07 19.07
CA GLU A 73 -3.68 0.42 18.91
C GLU A 73 -2.66 1.47 18.47
N ASN A 74 -1.93 1.98 19.46
CA ASN A 74 -0.73 2.78 19.28
C ASN A 74 0.08 2.23 18.11
N MET A 75 0.03 2.94 16.97
CA MET A 75 0.80 2.61 15.77
C MET A 75 2.31 2.83 15.96
N ASP A 76 2.75 3.06 17.19
CA ASP A 76 4.13 3.14 17.67
C ASP A 76 5.01 1.96 17.19
N GLY A 77 4.42 0.79 16.91
CA GLY A 77 5.12 -0.39 16.40
C GLY A 77 5.07 -0.59 14.87
N ALA A 78 4.13 0.06 14.18
CA ALA A 78 3.96 -0.08 12.72
C ALA A 78 4.49 1.14 11.94
N ILE A 79 4.75 2.26 12.63
CA ILE A 79 4.88 3.58 12.02
C ILE A 79 6.00 4.37 12.69
N ALA A 80 7.25 4.08 12.37
CA ALA A 80 8.35 5.04 12.40
C ALA A 80 9.63 4.42 11.84
N TYR A 81 9.97 4.76 10.60
CA TYR A 81 11.36 4.76 10.13
C TYR A 81 11.77 6.16 9.70
#